data_AF-A0A532D7P5-F1
#
_entry.id   AF-A0A532D7P5-F1
#
_cell.length_a   1.000
_cell.length_b   1.000
_cell.length_c   1.000
_cell.angle_alpha   90.00
_cell.angle_beta   90.00
_cell.angle_gamma   90.00
#
_symmetry.space_group_name_H-M   'P 1'
#
loop_
_entity.id
_entity.type
_entity.pdbx_description
1 polymer ?
#
loop_
_entity_poly.entity_id
_entity_poly.type
_entity_poly.pdbx_seq_one_letter_code
_entity_poly.pdbx_strand_id
1 'polypeptide(L)' 'MKTTNRKKATKALSQAVGRALRRAAKVARKTARMYGTPIYVWENGKVVAKKP' A
#
# COMPACT_ATOMS: atom_id res chain seq x y z
N MET A 1 17.11 21.22 28.93
CA MET A 1 16.30 21.45 27.70
C MET A 1 15.77 20.11 27.20
N LYS A 2 14.47 19.82 27.33
CA LYS A 2 13.89 18.55 26.83
C LYS A 2 13.83 18.60 25.30
N THR A 3 14.76 17.94 24.63
CA THR A 3 14.78 17.80 23.16
C THR A 3 13.58 16.97 22.71
N THR A 4 12.59 17.62 22.09
CA THR A 4 11.40 16.96 21.54
C THR A 4 11.76 16.20 20.27
N ASN A 5 12.32 14.99 20.42
CA ASN A 5 12.76 14.12 19.32
C ASN A 5 11.59 13.38 18.60
N ARG A 6 10.33 13.70 18.95
CA ARG A 6 9.14 12.96 18.48
C ARG A 6 8.92 13.01 16.97
N LYS A 7 9.23 14.11 16.27
CA LYS A 7 8.89 14.29 14.84
C LYS A 7 9.68 13.36 13.91
N LYS A 8 10.90 12.95 14.28
CA LYS A 8 11.77 12.11 13.43
C LYS A 8 11.32 10.65 13.44
N ALA A 9 10.91 10.14 14.61
CA ALA A 9 10.45 8.76 14.78
C ALA A 9 9.17 8.45 13.99
N THR A 10 8.21 9.39 13.96
CA THR A 10 6.96 9.22 13.20
C THR A 10 7.22 9.14 11.69
N LYS A 11 8.15 9.96 11.17
CA LYS A 11 8.51 9.95 9.74
C LYS A 11 9.13 8.63 9.31
N ALA A 12 10.03 8.07 10.12
CA ALA A 12 10.66 6.77 9.84
C ALA A 12 9.63 5.64 9.82
N LEU A 13 8.70 5.63 10.78
CA LEU A 13 7.61 4.66 10.84
C LEU A 13 6.71 4.73 9.59
N SER A 14 6.19 5.91 9.24
CA SER A 14 5.34 6.09 8.05
C SER A 14 6.04 5.66 6.76
N GLN A 15 7.35 5.91 6.65
CA GLN A 15 8.15 5.45 5.50
C GLN A 15 8.27 3.93 5.46
N ALA A 16 8.54 3.28 6.59
CA ALA A 16 8.63 1.83 6.69
C ALA A 16 7.29 1.17 6.33
N VAL A 17 6.19 1.69 6.89
CA VAL A 17 4.82 1.25 6.58
C VAL A 17 4.52 1.40 5.09
N GLY A 18 4.83 2.56 4.50
CA GLY A 18 4.63 2.77 3.06
C GLY A 18 5.44 1.80 2.20
N ARG A 19 6.67 1.45 2.59
CA ARG A 19 7.47 0.43 1.88
C ARG A 19 6.85 -0.95 2.01
N ALA A 20 6.38 -1.33 3.21
CA ALA A 20 5.72 -2.61 3.45
C ALA A 20 4.43 -2.75 2.63
N LEU A 21 3.55 -1.74 2.63
CA LEU A 21 2.32 -1.76 1.83
C LEU A 21 2.60 -1.90 0.32
N ARG A 22 3.60 -1.19 -0.22
CA ARG A 22 3.97 -1.33 -1.64
C ARG A 22 4.44 -2.75 -1.98
N ARG A 23 5.19 -3.39 -1.08
CA ARG A 23 5.63 -4.78 -1.24
C ARG A 23 4.44 -5.74 -1.21
N ALA A 24 3.55 -5.59 -0.22
CA ALA A 24 2.32 -6.39 -0.11
C ALA A 24 1.46 -6.27 -1.37
N ALA A 25 1.26 -5.05 -1.88
CA ALA A 25 0.48 -4.82 -3.09
C ALA A 25 1.09 -5.51 -4.33
N LYS A 26 2.42 -5.59 -4.45
CA LYS A 26 3.07 -6.33 -5.55
C LYS A 26 2.78 -7.82 -5.48
N VAL A 27 2.86 -8.41 -4.29
CA VAL A 27 2.57 -9.84 -4.07
C VAL A 27 1.10 -10.14 -4.36
N ALA A 28 0.18 -9.34 -3.80
CA ALA A 28 -1.26 -9.51 -4.03
C ALA A 28 -1.61 -9.49 -5.52
N ARG A 29 -1.03 -8.57 -6.30
CA ARG A 29 -1.24 -8.53 -7.77
C ARG A 29 -0.66 -9.74 -8.48
N LYS A 30 0.52 -10.23 -8.06
CA LYS A 30 1.11 -11.45 -8.62
C LYS A 30 0.18 -12.66 -8.39
N THR A 31 -0.34 -12.80 -7.18
CA THR A 31 -1.28 -13.87 -6.82
C THR A 31 -2.59 -13.72 -7.61
N ALA A 32 -3.15 -12.51 -7.68
CA ALA A 32 -4.36 -12.24 -8.44
C ALA A 32 -4.22 -12.63 -9.92
N ARG A 33 -3.08 -12.32 -10.57
CA ARG A 33 -2.78 -12.77 -11.94
C ARG A 33 -2.75 -14.28 -12.07
N MET A 34 -2.09 -14.96 -11.14
CA MET A 34 -1.92 -16.41 -11.15
C MET A 34 -3.28 -17.15 -11.15
N TYR A 35 -4.23 -16.65 -10.37
CA TYR A 35 -5.56 -17.26 -10.24
C TYR A 35 -6.66 -16.56 -11.05
N GLY A 36 -6.29 -15.62 -11.93
CA GLY A 36 -7.26 -14.86 -12.71
C GLY A 36 -8.24 -14.01 -11.87
N THR A 37 -7.89 -13.72 -10.61
CA THR A 37 -8.74 -12.95 -9.70
C THR A 37 -8.72 -11.47 -10.08
N PRO A 38 -9.87 -10.81 -10.26
CA PRO A 38 -9.92 -9.39 -10.59
C PRO A 38 -9.43 -8.51 -9.45
N ILE A 39 -8.80 -7.37 -9.79
CA ILE A 39 -8.39 -6.35 -8.83
C ILE A 39 -9.42 -5.23 -8.84
N TYR A 40 -10.02 -4.96 -7.69
CA TYR A 40 -10.94 -3.84 -7.53
C TYR A 40 -10.18 -2.55 -7.23
N VAL A 41 -10.46 -1.51 -8.02
CA VAL A 41 -9.88 -0.17 -7.84
C VAL A 41 -10.98 0.88 -7.85
N TRP A 42 -10.75 1.99 -7.14
CA TRP A 42 -11.59 3.17 -7.25
C TRP A 42 -11.15 3.98 -8.48
N GLU A 43 -12.05 4.17 -9.44
CA GLU A 43 -11.78 4.89 -10.68
C GLU A 43 -13.03 5.68 -11.08
N ASN A 44 -12.85 6.97 -11.38
CA ASN A 44 -13.94 7.87 -11.80
C ASN A 44 -15.17 7.86 -10.86
N GLY A 45 -14.94 7.82 -9.55
CA GLY A 45 -16.01 7.89 -8.55
C GLY A 45 -16.76 6.58 -8.29
N LYS A 46 -16.28 5.43 -8.81
CA LYS A 46 -16.87 4.12 -8.56
C LYS A 46 -15.82 3.02 -8.40
N VAL A 47 -16.24 1.90 -7.82
CA VAL A 47 -15.42 0.68 -7.77
C VAL A 47 -15.49 -0.02 -9.14
N VAL A 48 -14.33 -0.34 -9.71
CA VAL A 48 -14.18 -1.02 -10.99
C VAL A 48 -13.32 -2.26 -10.82
N ALA A 49 -13.76 -3.38 -11.38
CA ALA A 49 -12.97 -4.60 -11.47
C ALA A 49 -12.02 -4.50 -12.68
N LYS A 50 -10.72 -4.55 -12.44
CA LYS A 50 -9.70 -4.65 -13.50
C LYS A 50 -9.19 -6.08 -13.61
N LYS A 51 -9.01 -6.53 -14.85
CA LYS A 51 -8.28 -7.78 -15.11
C LYS A 51 -6.84 -7.62 -14.58
N PRO A 52 -6.32 -8.64 -13.91
CA PRO A 52 -5.07 -8.53 -13.16
C PRO A 52 -3.82 -8.36 -14.03
#